data_AF-A0A5R2NAT5-F1
#
_entry.id   AF-A0A5R2NAT5-F1
#
_cell.length_a   1.000
_cell.length_b   1.000
_cell.length_c   1.000
_cell.angle_alpha   90.00
_cell.angle_beta   90.00
_cell.angle_gamma   90.00
#
_symmetry.space_group_name_H-M   'P 1'
#
loop_
_entity.id
_entity.type
_entity.pdbx_description
1 polymer ?
#
loop_
_entity_poly.entity_id
_entity_poly.type
_entity_poly.pdbx_seq_one_letter_code
_entity_poly.pdbx_strand_id
1 'polypeptide(L)'
;MFDIVEPHDGPVVVGLEKFETVYAKDQPQYRPLRTLPGRRGDSAIARFHFTDEQRRAIAEGADIYLELLHFRGPLAPSLIMVMSEPADTHNFRSWWKAQTSAPYQLDAAPAPTDPGRPVPEHGSGP
;
A
#
# COMPACT_ATOMS: atom_id res chain seq x y z
N MET A 1 -1.57 2.83 11.42
CA MET A 1 -1.35 1.37 11.46
C MET A 1 -1.91 0.81 10.18
N PHE A 2 -1.25 -0.17 9.57
CA PHE A 2 -1.79 -0.80 8.36
C PHE A 2 -3.10 -1.52 8.67
N ASP A 3 -4.12 -1.17 7.90
CA ASP A 3 -5.38 -1.89 7.88
C ASP A 3 -5.42 -2.80 6.64
N ILE A 4 -5.61 -4.09 6.83
CA ILE A 4 -5.50 -5.08 5.75
C ILE A 4 -6.79 -5.12 4.94
N VAL A 5 -6.65 -5.11 3.62
CA VAL A 5 -7.77 -5.21 2.69
C VAL A 5 -8.01 -6.67 2.31
N GLU A 6 -9.24 -7.12 2.47
CA GLU A 6 -9.65 -8.47 2.11
C GLU A 6 -9.90 -8.62 0.60
N PRO A 7 -9.58 -9.78 0.01
CA PRO A 7 -10.13 -10.16 -1.28
C PRO A 7 -11.65 -10.04 -1.26
N HIS A 8 -12.24 -9.61 -2.38
CA HIS A 8 -13.69 -9.50 -2.46
C HIS A 8 -14.34 -10.88 -2.38
N ASP A 9 -15.29 -11.04 -1.45
CA ASP A 9 -16.12 -12.24 -1.32
C ASP A 9 -17.25 -12.21 -2.36
N GLY A 10 -16.88 -12.52 -3.60
CA GLY A 10 -17.79 -12.46 -4.74
C GLY A 10 -17.04 -12.58 -6.07
N PRO A 11 -17.76 -12.43 -7.20
CA PRO A 11 -17.13 -12.45 -8.50
C PRO A 11 -16.18 -11.27 -8.69
N VAL A 12 -15.06 -11.51 -9.37
CA VAL A 12 -14.11 -10.46 -9.76
C VAL A 12 -14.84 -9.43 -10.62
N VAL A 13 -15.61 -9.90 -11.60
CA VAL A 13 -16.55 -9.09 -12.39
C VAL A 13 -17.83 -9.90 -12.56
N VAL A 14 -18.96 -9.33 -12.15
CA VAL A 14 -20.28 -9.98 -12.27
C VAL A 14 -20.57 -10.33 -13.73
N GLY A 15 -20.98 -11.57 -13.98
CA GLY A 15 -21.28 -12.10 -15.31
C GLY A 15 -20.10 -12.76 -16.02
N LEU A 16 -18.89 -12.71 -15.45
CA LEU A 16 -17.67 -13.33 -15.99
C LEU A 16 -17.19 -14.53 -15.16
N GLU A 17 -18.01 -15.04 -14.24
CA GLU A 17 -17.65 -16.07 -13.25
C GLU A 17 -17.10 -17.34 -13.88
N LYS A 18 -17.62 -17.73 -15.05
CA LYS A 18 -17.19 -18.93 -15.79
C LYS A 18 -15.73 -18.88 -16.27
N PHE A 19 -15.11 -17.70 -16.25
CA PHE A 19 -13.73 -17.49 -16.66
C PHE A 19 -12.79 -17.34 -15.45
N GLU A 20 -13.31 -17.44 -14.21
CA GLU A 20 -12.50 -17.25 -13.01
C GLU A 20 -11.62 -18.46 -12.70
N THR A 21 -10.44 -18.17 -12.15
CA THR A 21 -9.57 -19.15 -11.48
C THR A 21 -9.43 -18.76 -10.01
N VAL A 22 -9.62 -19.72 -9.10
CA VAL A 22 -9.41 -19.53 -7.67
C VAL A 22 -8.05 -20.10 -7.28
N TYR A 23 -7.10 -19.22 -6.99
CA TYR A 23 -5.78 -19.59 -6.49
C TYR A 23 -5.79 -19.86 -4.99
N ALA A 24 -4.82 -20.65 -4.54
CA ALA A 24 -4.55 -20.94 -3.13
C ALA A 24 -5.73 -21.56 -2.33
N LYS A 25 -6.77 -22.05 -2.99
CA LYS A 25 -7.96 -22.65 -2.35
C LYS A 25 -7.67 -23.82 -1.40
N ASP A 26 -6.59 -24.57 -1.66
CA ASP A 26 -6.20 -25.75 -0.89
C ASP A 26 -4.94 -25.47 -0.03
N GLN A 27 -4.54 -24.21 0.12
CA GLN A 27 -3.34 -23.80 0.85
C GLN A 27 -3.74 -23.04 2.12
N PRO A 28 -3.80 -23.68 3.30
CA PRO A 28 -4.37 -23.09 4.52
C PRO A 28 -3.63 -21.85 5.01
N GLN A 29 -2.37 -21.68 4.62
CA GLN A 29 -1.56 -20.51 4.94
C GLN A 29 -1.92 -19.26 4.12
N TYR A 30 -2.76 -19.38 3.10
CA TYR A 30 -3.17 -18.29 2.21
C TYR A 30 -4.69 -18.17 2.15
N ARG A 31 -5.17 -16.95 1.88
CA ARG A 31 -6.58 -16.71 1.58
C ARG A 31 -6.85 -17.10 0.12
N PRO A 32 -7.92 -17.86 -0.17
CA PRO A 32 -8.32 -18.14 -1.54
C PRO A 32 -8.51 -16.85 -2.34
N LEU A 33 -7.93 -16.78 -3.53
CA LEU A 33 -7.97 -15.58 -4.36
C LEU A 33 -8.65 -15.87 -5.69
N ARG A 34 -9.86 -15.34 -5.87
CA ARG A 34 -10.57 -15.35 -7.16
C ARG A 34 -9.91 -14.38 -8.12
N THR A 35 -9.69 -14.83 -9.35
CA THR A 35 -9.02 -14.04 -10.38
C THR A 35 -9.62 -14.23 -11.76
N LEU A 36 -9.52 -13.20 -12.60
CA LEU A 36 -9.72 -13.29 -14.04
C LEU A 36 -8.36 -13.24 -14.76
N PRO A 37 -8.23 -13.88 -15.94
CA PRO A 37 -7.04 -13.71 -16.75
C PRO A 37 -6.95 -12.28 -17.29
N GLY A 38 -5.80 -11.65 -17.14
CA GLY A 38 -5.42 -10.38 -17.77
C GLY A 38 -4.33 -10.59 -18.82
N ARG A 39 -4.11 -9.59 -19.68
CA ARG A 39 -3.02 -9.56 -20.68
C ARG A 39 -2.83 -10.89 -21.42
N ARG A 40 -3.87 -11.40 -22.08
CA ARG A 40 -3.84 -12.68 -22.83
C ARG A 40 -3.45 -13.92 -21.99
N GLY A 41 -3.59 -13.85 -20.67
CA GLY A 41 -3.24 -14.93 -19.73
C GLY A 41 -1.93 -14.69 -18.97
N ASP A 42 -1.17 -13.64 -19.31
CA ASP A 42 0.13 -13.36 -18.68
C ASP A 42 0.02 -12.69 -17.30
N SER A 43 -1.18 -12.30 -16.89
CA SER A 43 -1.43 -11.72 -15.57
C SER A 43 -2.76 -12.20 -15.00
N ALA A 44 -2.94 -12.03 -13.69
CA ALA A 44 -4.21 -12.27 -13.01
C ALA A 44 -4.80 -10.93 -12.52
N ILE A 45 -6.10 -10.75 -12.67
CA ILE A 45 -6.87 -9.62 -12.16
C ILE A 45 -7.62 -10.11 -10.93
N ALA A 46 -7.34 -9.54 -9.77
CA ALA A 46 -8.08 -9.80 -8.53
C ALA A 46 -8.92 -8.57 -8.16
N ARG A 47 -10.02 -8.79 -7.44
CA ARG A 47 -10.84 -7.73 -6.87
C ARG A 47 -10.72 -7.73 -5.36
N PHE A 48 -10.57 -6.55 -4.79
CA PHE A 48 -10.52 -6.32 -3.35
C PHE A 48 -11.71 -5.48 -2.94
N HIS A 49 -12.17 -5.69 -1.72
CA HIS A 49 -13.28 -4.93 -1.15
C HIS A 49 -12.79 -4.11 0.03
N PHE A 50 -12.92 -2.79 -0.10
CA PHE A 50 -12.65 -1.87 1.00
C PHE A 50 -13.89 -1.72 1.87
N THR A 51 -13.71 -1.75 3.18
CA THR A 51 -14.76 -1.40 4.15
C THR A 51 -15.12 0.08 4.05
N ASP A 52 -16.23 0.50 4.65
CA ASP A 52 -16.63 1.90 4.67
C ASP A 52 -15.61 2.77 5.41
N GLU A 53 -15.01 2.25 6.48
CA GLU A 53 -13.94 2.93 7.21
C GLU A 53 -12.69 3.10 6.35
N GLN A 54 -12.28 2.06 5.61
CA GLN A 54 -11.13 2.13 4.71
C GLN A 54 -11.37 3.13 3.57
N ARG A 55 -12.57 3.10 2.97
CA ARG A 55 -12.97 4.06 1.93
C ARG A 55 -12.93 5.49 2.45
N ARG A 56 -13.44 5.71 3.66
CA ARG A 56 -13.41 7.01 4.31
C ARG A 56 -11.98 7.47 4.55
N ALA A 57 -11.12 6.61 5.10
CA ALA A 57 -9.71 6.95 5.34
C ALA A 57 -8.99 7.33 4.04
N ILE A 58 -9.21 6.58 2.95
CA ILE A 58 -8.67 6.90 1.63
C ILE A 58 -9.17 8.27 1.15
N ALA A 59 -10.47 8.55 1.29
CA ALA A 59 -11.04 9.83 0.91
C ALA A 59 -10.49 11.01 1.75
N GLU A 60 -10.06 10.75 2.98
CA GLU A 60 -9.41 11.69 3.90
C GLU A 60 -7.88 11.80 3.67
N GLY A 61 -7.33 11.10 2.68
CA GLY A 61 -5.92 11.20 2.27
C GLY A 61 -5.02 10.06 2.73
N ALA A 62 -5.57 8.92 3.17
CA ALA A 62 -4.78 7.72 3.38
C ALA A 62 -4.31 7.09 2.07
N ASP A 63 -3.15 6.44 2.10
CA ASP A 63 -2.56 5.75 0.96
C ASP A 63 -2.90 4.26 0.95
N ILE A 64 -2.82 3.67 -0.25
CA ILE A 64 -2.91 2.23 -0.47
C ILE A 64 -1.50 1.68 -0.68
N TYR A 65 -1.14 0.69 0.12
CA TYR A 65 0.14 -0.01 0.04
C TYR A 65 -0.08 -1.39 -0.55
N LEU A 66 0.86 -1.81 -1.40
CA LEU A 66 0.92 -3.15 -1.98
C LEU A 66 2.26 -3.78 -1.61
N GLU A 67 2.22 -4.86 -0.84
CA GLU A 67 3.37 -5.71 -0.57
C GLU A 67 3.35 -6.90 -1.55
N LEU A 68 4.47 -7.13 -2.25
CA LEU A 68 4.66 -8.25 -3.17
C LEU A 68 5.75 -9.18 -2.63
N LEU A 69 5.37 -10.42 -2.34
CA LEU A 69 6.30 -11.44 -1.86
C LEU A 69 6.89 -12.19 -3.06
N HIS A 70 8.21 -12.10 -3.21
CA HIS A 70 8.91 -12.65 -4.36
C HIS A 70 9.40 -14.08 -4.10
N PHE A 71 8.59 -15.10 -4.42
CA PHE A 71 8.96 -16.52 -4.28
C PHE A 71 9.50 -17.17 -5.56
N ARG A 72 9.95 -16.38 -6.55
CA ARG A 72 10.46 -16.85 -7.86
C ARG A 72 9.46 -17.66 -8.71
N GLY A 73 8.18 -17.70 -8.32
CA GLY A 73 7.09 -18.30 -9.10
C GLY A 73 6.31 -17.27 -9.94
N PRO A 74 5.42 -17.72 -10.84
CA PRO A 74 4.64 -16.83 -11.71
C PRO A 74 3.58 -16.01 -10.95
N LEU A 75 3.24 -16.43 -9.73
CA LEU A 75 2.31 -15.73 -8.85
C LEU A 75 3.05 -15.33 -7.59
N ALA A 76 3.27 -14.02 -7.42
CA ALA A 76 3.75 -13.43 -6.19
C ALA A 76 2.56 -13.25 -5.24
N PRO A 77 2.54 -13.88 -4.05
CA PRO A 77 1.57 -13.53 -3.02
C PRO A 77 1.66 -12.03 -2.74
N SER A 78 0.50 -11.41 -2.59
CA SER A 78 0.39 -9.96 -2.43
C SER A 78 -0.52 -9.63 -1.27
N LEU A 79 -0.19 -8.57 -0.54
CA LEU A 79 -1.02 -8.00 0.52
C LEU A 79 -1.34 -6.55 0.16
N ILE A 80 -2.62 -6.18 0.26
CA ILE A 80 -3.07 -4.80 0.09
C ILE A 80 -3.43 -4.25 1.46
N MET A 81 -2.97 -3.03 1.75
CA MET A 81 -3.22 -2.36 3.02
C MET A 81 -3.60 -0.91 2.78
N VAL A 82 -4.38 -0.34 3.70
CA VAL A 82 -4.65 1.09 3.79
C VAL A 82 -3.90 1.65 4.99
N MET A 83 -3.24 2.79 4.82
CA MET A 83 -2.58 3.48 5.92
C MET A 83 -2.53 4.98 5.66
N SER A 84 -2.96 5.80 6.63
CA SER A 84 -2.60 7.21 6.68
C SER A 84 -1.10 7.36 7.01
N GLU A 85 -0.49 8.50 6.66
CA GLU A 85 0.91 8.84 6.99
C GLU A 85 1.32 8.25 8.34
N PRO A 86 2.43 7.46 8.40
CA PRO A 86 2.74 6.70 9.59
C PRO A 86 3.06 7.66 10.72
N ALA A 87 2.16 7.76 11.68
CA ALA A 87 2.50 8.33 12.96
C ALA A 87 3.61 7.47 13.58
N ASP A 88 4.66 8.13 14.08
CA ASP A 88 5.78 7.50 14.78
C ASP A 88 5.30 6.84 16.10
N THR A 89 4.68 5.69 15.94
CA THR A 89 3.93 4.98 16.98
C THR A 89 4.63 3.68 17.33
N HIS A 90 4.39 3.18 18.53
CA HIS A 90 4.89 1.88 18.97
C HIS A 90 4.51 0.76 17.98
N ASN A 91 3.27 0.77 17.49
CA ASN A 91 2.77 -0.23 16.55
C ASN A 91 3.51 -0.18 15.21
N PHE A 92 3.76 1.00 14.66
CA PHE A 92 4.50 1.15 13.41
C PHE A 92 5.97 0.71 13.57
N ARG A 93 6.64 1.12 14.66
CA ARG A 93 8.01 0.69 14.98
C ARG A 93 8.13 -0.83 15.14
N SER A 94 7.15 -1.44 15.80
CA SER A 94 7.08 -2.90 15.96
C SER A 94 6.88 -3.61 14.63
N TRP A 95 6.00 -3.11 13.77
CA TRP A 95 5.85 -3.62 12.40
C TRP A 95 7.16 -3.48 11.62
N TRP A 96 7.79 -2.30 11.60
CA TRP A 96 9.06 -2.07 10.89
C TRP A 96 10.16 -3.03 11.34
N LYS A 97 10.31 -3.21 12.66
CA LYS A 97 11.30 -4.11 13.24
C LYS A 97 11.05 -5.56 12.80
N ALA A 98 9.79 -5.99 12.73
CA ALA A 98 9.43 -7.33 12.27
C ALA A 98 9.80 -7.57 10.80
N GLN A 99 9.68 -6.55 9.95
CA GLN A 99 10.00 -6.67 8.51
C GLN A 99 11.51 -6.63 8.22
N THR A 100 12.23 -5.72 8.87
CA THR A 100 13.59 -5.36 8.45
C THR A 100 14.68 -5.86 9.38
N SER A 101 14.32 -6.29 10.60
CA SER A 101 15.26 -6.47 11.73
C SER A 101 16.13 -5.25 12.06
N ALA A 102 15.84 -4.07 11.48
CA ALA A 102 16.60 -2.84 11.64
C ALA A 102 15.88 -1.85 12.59
N PRO A 103 16.62 -0.92 13.23
CA PRO A 103 15.98 0.17 13.97
C PRO A 103 15.23 1.09 13.00
N TYR A 104 14.06 1.58 13.40
CA TYR A 104 13.34 2.62 12.68
C TYR A 104 13.91 4.00 13.05
N GLN A 105 14.35 4.78 12.06
CA GLN A 105 14.76 6.17 12.22
C GLN A 105 14.01 7.02 11.20
N LEU A 106 13.26 8.02 11.67
CA LEU A 106 12.76 9.10 10.81
C LEU A 106 13.90 10.07 10.58
N ASP A 107 14.21 10.37 9.33
CA ASP A 107 15.02 11.54 9.02
C ASP A 107 14.29 12.77 9.56
N ALA A 108 15.02 13.65 10.28
CA ALA A 108 14.45 14.91 10.72
C ALA A 108 13.92 15.64 9.48
N ALA A 109 12.64 16.02 9.49
CA ALA A 109 12.05 16.78 8.41
C ALA A 109 12.99 17.97 8.08
N PRO A 110 13.27 18.25 6.80
CA PRO A 110 14.10 19.38 6.44
C PRO A 110 13.53 20.62 7.11
N ALA A 111 14.38 21.34 7.87
CA ALA A 111 13.97 22.55 8.55
C ALA A 111 13.31 23.48 7.52
N PRO A 112 12.20 24.17 7.88
CA PRO A 112 11.55 25.10 6.97
C PRO A 112 12.61 26.08 6.47
N THR A 113 12.82 26.11 5.16
CA THR A 113 13.70 27.09 4.52
C THR A 113 13.11 28.46 4.81
N ASP A 114 13.80 29.20 5.67
CA ASP A 114 13.48 30.57 6.07
C ASP A 114 13.23 31.43 4.81
N PRO A 115 12.00 31.91 4.56
CA PRO A 115 11.69 32.67 3.37
C PRO A 115 12.18 34.10 3.57
N GLY A 116 13.44 34.33 3.24
CA GLY A 116 13.93 35.67 2.93
C GLY A 116 14.57 36.40 4.10
N ARG A 117 15.88 36.18 4.26
CA ARG A 117 16.77 37.24 4.73
C ARG A 117 16.79 38.32 3.65
N PRO A 118 16.41 39.58 3.92
CA PRO A 118 16.43 40.62 2.91
C PRO A 118 17.88 40.87 2.46
N VAL A 119 18.07 40.90 1.13
CA VAL A 119 19.33 41.25 0.48
C VAL A 119 19.63 42.72 0.83
N PRO A 120 20.83 43.07 1.34
CA PRO A 120 21.14 44.46 1.59
C PRO A 120 21.21 45.21 0.26
N GLU A 121 20.41 46.26 0.10
CA GLU A 121 20.48 47.18 -1.03
C GLU A 121 21.88 47.81 -1.06
N HIS A 122 22.62 47.53 -2.14
CA HIS A 122 23.88 48.21 -2.38
C HIS A 122 23.62 49.69 -2.61
N GLY A 123 24.07 50.50 -1.65
CA GLY A 123 23.98 51.95 -1.69
C GLY A 123 24.62 52.52 -2.94
N SER A 124 23.84 53.30 -3.66
CA SER A 124 24.31 54.24 -4.68
C SER A 124 25.24 55.26 -4.06
N GLY A 125 26.38 55.49 -4.70
CA GLY A 125 27.09 56.76 -4.62
C GLY A 125 28.55 56.67 -5.04
N PRO A 126 29.21 57.80 -5.29
CA PRO A 126 28.76 59.04 -5.92
C PRO A 126 29.23 59.17 -7.39
#